data_AF-A0A7Z7YHN3-F1
#
_entry.id   AF-A0A7Z7YHN3-F1
#
_cell.length_a   1.000
_cell.length_b   1.000
_cell.length_c   1.000
_cell.angle_alpha   90.00
_cell.angle_beta   90.00
_cell.angle_gamma   90.00
#
_symmetry.space_group_name_H-M   'P 1'
#
loop_
_entity.id
_entity.type
_entity.pdbx_description
1 polymer ?
#
loop_
_entity_poly.entity_id
_entity_poly.type
_entity_poly.pdbx_seq_one_letter_code
_entity_poly.pdbx_strand_id
1 'polypeptide(L)'
;RLVSTARTTETTYRFRQLALGNYRLTVRAVNAWGQQGDPASVSFRIAAPAAPSRIELTPGYFQITATPHLAVYDPTVQFEFWFSEKRITDIRQVETTARYL
;
A
#
# COMPACT_ATOMS: atom_id res chain seq x y z
N ARG A 1 15.13 -7.43 -14.45
CA ARG A 1 15.56 -8.69 -13.80
C ARG A 1 14.31 -9.48 -13.42
N LEU A 2 14.27 -10.79 -13.68
CA LEU A 2 13.16 -11.64 -13.23
C LEU A 2 13.25 -11.83 -11.72
N VAL A 3 12.16 -11.56 -11.01
CA VAL A 3 12.09 -11.59 -9.54
C VAL A 3 11.19 -12.70 -9.01
N SER A 4 10.17 -13.12 -9.76
CA SER A 4 9.27 -14.22 -9.42
C SER A 4 8.58 -14.74 -10.67
N THR A 5 8.19 -16.02 -10.67
CA THR A 5 7.41 -16.67 -11.73
C THR A 5 6.49 -17.73 -11.12
N ALA A 6 5.33 -17.94 -11.72
CA ALA A 6 4.37 -18.95 -11.33
C ALA A 6 3.61 -19.47 -12.55
N ARG A 7 3.11 -20.70 -12.47
CA ARG A 7 2.15 -21.26 -13.41
C ARG A 7 0.88 -21.60 -12.65
N THR A 8 -0.26 -21.26 -13.22
CA THR A 8 -1.58 -21.54 -12.65
C THR A 8 -2.55 -21.89 -13.77
N THR A 9 -3.54 -22.72 -13.45
CA THR A 9 -4.72 -22.97 -14.31
C THR A 9 -5.88 -22.04 -13.97
N GLU A 10 -5.78 -21.28 -12.87
CA GLU A 10 -6.74 -20.27 -12.47
C GLU A 10 -6.51 -18.95 -13.24
N THR A 11 -7.52 -18.08 -13.25
CA THR A 11 -7.43 -16.75 -13.88
C THR A 11 -6.76 -15.70 -12.98
N THR A 12 -6.46 -16.04 -11.72
CA THR A 12 -5.88 -15.15 -10.72
C THR A 12 -4.70 -15.82 -10.04
N TYR A 13 -3.68 -15.03 -9.70
CA TYR A 13 -2.56 -15.49 -8.89
C TYR A 13 -2.07 -14.35 -7.99
N ARG A 14 -1.71 -14.67 -6.75
CA ARG A 14 -1.24 -13.68 -5.77
C ARG A 14 0.24 -13.89 -5.44
N PHE A 15 1.07 -13.00 -5.97
CA PHE A 15 2.45 -12.85 -5.51
C PHE A 15 2.48 -12.22 -4.12
N ARG A 16 3.37 -12.70 -3.25
CA ARG A 16 3.60 -12.17 -1.90
C ARG A 16 5.10 -11.90 -1.72
N GLN A 17 5.46 -11.16 -0.68
CA GLN A 17 6.85 -10.89 -0.30
C GLN A 17 7.69 -10.24 -1.41
N LEU A 18 7.05 -9.42 -2.25
CA LEU A 18 7.77 -8.55 -3.17
C LEU A 18 8.33 -7.36 -2.38
N ALA A 19 9.59 -7.02 -2.63
CA ALA A 19 10.20 -5.83 -2.04
C ALA A 19 9.53 -4.54 -2.57
N LEU A 20 9.86 -3.40 -1.97
CA LEU A 20 9.48 -2.11 -2.53
C LEU A 20 10.26 -1.89 -3.84
N GLY A 21 9.57 -1.46 -4.90
CA GLY A 21 10.19 -1.24 -6.21
C GLY A 21 9.21 -1.08 -7.36
N ASN A 22 9.77 -0.87 -8.54
CA ASN A 22 9.04 -0.86 -9.81
C ASN A 22 9.08 -2.25 -10.44
N TYR A 23 7.92 -2.71 -10.90
CA TYR A 23 7.74 -4.05 -11.42
C TYR A 23 7.06 -4.02 -12.80
N ARG A 24 7.37 -5.05 -13.59
CA ARG A 24 6.66 -5.37 -14.82
C ARG A 24 6.13 -6.79 -14.67
N LEU A 25 4.82 -6.93 -14.66
CA LEU A 25 4.15 -8.23 -14.73
C LEU A 25 4.00 -8.61 -16.19
N THR A 26 4.37 -9.84 -16.54
CA THR A 26 4.15 -10.43 -17.86
C THR A 26 3.40 -11.75 -17.69
N VAL A 27 2.29 -11.90 -18.41
CA VAL A 27 1.45 -13.11 -18.40
C VAL A 27 1.49 -13.72 -19.80
N ARG A 28 1.66 -15.05 -19.86
CA ARG A 28 1.61 -15.82 -21.11
C ARG A 28 0.66 -17.00 -20.93
N ALA A 29 -0.26 -17.18 -21.87
CA ALA A 29 -1.05 -18.41 -21.95
C ALA A 29 -0.15 -19.57 -22.41
N VAL A 30 -0.34 -20.76 -21.83
CA VAL A 30 0.40 -21.97 -22.20
C VAL A 30 -0.61 -23.08 -22.44
N ASN A 31 -0.52 -23.77 -23.58
CA ASN A 31 -1.41 -24.90 -23.88
C ASN A 31 -0.86 -26.23 -23.33
N ALA A 32 -1.62 -27.32 -23.50
CA ALA A 32 -1.26 -28.65 -22.99
C ALA A 32 0.05 -29.21 -23.57
N TRP A 33 0.50 -28.71 -24.73
CA TRP A 33 1.76 -29.08 -25.38
C TRP A 33 2.93 -28.15 -25.01
N GLY A 34 2.73 -27.21 -24.07
CA GLY A 34 3.77 -26.29 -23.62
C GLY A 34 4.02 -25.11 -24.57
N GLN A 35 3.23 -24.95 -25.62
CA GLN A 35 3.33 -23.80 -26.52
C GLN A 35 2.82 -22.54 -25.81
N GLN A 36 3.53 -21.43 -25.99
CA GLN A 36 3.20 -20.16 -25.36
C GLN A 36 2.53 -19.22 -26.37
N GLY A 37 1.43 -18.59 -25.95
CA GLY A 37 0.83 -17.48 -26.69
C GLY A 37 1.58 -16.16 -26.49
N ASP A 38 1.06 -15.11 -27.10
CA ASP A 38 1.62 -13.77 -26.99
C ASP A 38 1.58 -13.24 -25.54
N PRO A 39 2.62 -12.52 -25.09
CA PRO A 39 2.67 -11.97 -23.75
C PRO A 39 1.77 -10.74 -23.58
N ALA A 40 0.98 -10.71 -22.52
CA ALA A 40 0.39 -9.49 -21.98
C ALA A 40 1.30 -8.93 -20.89
N SER A 41 1.51 -7.61 -20.84
CA SER A 41 2.35 -6.99 -19.80
C SER A 41 1.77 -5.71 -19.23
N VAL A 42 1.99 -5.48 -17.94
CA VAL A 42 1.64 -4.24 -17.24
C VAL A 42 2.76 -3.84 -16.28
N SER A 43 2.96 -2.54 -16.10
CA SER A 43 3.91 -2.00 -15.13
C SER A 43 3.17 -1.50 -13.89
N PHE A 44 3.73 -1.75 -12.71
CA PHE A 44 3.18 -1.30 -11.43
C PHE A 44 4.29 -1.02 -10.42
N ARG A 45 3.96 -0.34 -9.33
CA ARG A 45 4.91 0.04 -8.27
C ARG A 45 4.41 -0.46 -6.92
N ILE A 46 5.31 -1.01 -6.12
CA ILE A 46 5.08 -1.29 -4.71
C ILE A 46 5.95 -0.30 -3.93
N ALA A 47 5.34 0.62 -3.21
CA ALA A 47 6.04 1.60 -2.40
C ALA A 47 5.29 1.80 -1.08
N ALA A 48 6.01 2.18 -0.04
CA ALA A 48 5.36 2.78 1.12
C ALA A 48 4.78 4.15 0.70
N PRO A 49 3.60 4.54 1.22
CA PRO A 49 3.11 5.90 1.11
C PRO A 49 4.16 6.92 1.57
N ALA A 50 4.21 8.07 0.91
CA ALA A 50 5.01 9.18 1.41
C ALA A 50 4.42 9.70 2.72
N ALA A 51 5.28 10.11 3.65
CA ALA A 51 4.83 10.82 4.84
C ALA A 51 4.10 12.12 4.44
N PRO A 52 3.08 12.56 5.19
CA PRO A 52 2.43 13.83 4.94
C PRO A 52 3.45 14.97 5.05
N SER A 53 3.34 15.96 4.17
CA SER A 53 4.23 17.14 4.17
C SER A 53 3.86 18.14 5.26
N ARG A 54 2.58 18.19 5.61
CA ARG A 54 2.05 18.94 6.74
C ARG A 54 0.74 18.33 7.23
N ILE A 55 0.39 18.65 8.47
CA ILE A 55 -0.90 18.33 9.06
C ILE A 55 -1.49 19.65 9.54
N GLU A 56 -2.63 20.03 8.98
CA GLU A 56 -3.40 21.18 9.45
C GLU A 56 -4.34 20.74 10.58
N LEU A 57 -4.30 21.43 11.70
CA LEU A 57 -5.16 21.17 12.86
C LEU A 57 -6.12 22.34 13.03
N THR A 58 -7.42 22.07 12.90
CA THR A 58 -8.47 23.07 13.11
C THR A 58 -9.22 22.76 14.40
N PRO A 59 -9.07 23.57 15.46
CA PRO A 59 -9.81 23.41 16.71
C PRO A 59 -11.29 23.78 16.54
N GLY A 60 -12.16 23.02 17.19
CA GLY A 60 -13.59 23.29 17.34
C GLY A 60 -14.03 23.08 18.79
N TYR A 61 -15.31 23.37 19.09
CA TYR A 61 -15.79 23.47 20.47
C TYR A 61 -15.66 22.16 21.29
N PHE A 62 -15.68 21.00 20.64
CA PHE A 62 -15.35 19.68 21.21
C PHE A 62 -14.78 18.75 20.13
N GLN A 63 -14.06 19.33 19.18
CA GLN A 63 -13.58 18.64 18.00
C GLN A 63 -12.20 19.16 17.66
N ILE A 64 -11.37 18.30 17.08
CA ILE A 64 -10.18 18.70 16.36
C ILE A 64 -10.26 18.01 15.01
N THR A 65 -10.15 18.78 13.92
CA THR A 65 -10.01 18.21 12.57
C THR A 65 -8.54 18.20 12.21
N ALA A 66 -8.01 17.02 11.89
CA ALA A 66 -6.65 16.85 11.39
C ALA A 66 -6.67 16.55 9.90
N THR A 67 -6.17 17.49 9.09
CA THR A 67 -6.10 17.35 7.63
C THR A 67 -4.64 17.13 7.20
N PRO A 68 -4.23 15.89 6.90
CA PRO A 68 -2.93 15.61 6.35
C PRO A 68 -2.88 16.01 4.88
N HIS A 69 -1.79 16.65 4.47
CA HIS A 69 -1.55 17.00 3.08
C HIS A 69 -0.32 16.26 2.56
N LEU A 70 -0.42 15.73 1.36
CA LEU A 70 0.72 15.15 0.65
C LEU A 70 1.45 16.24 -0.15
N ALA A 71 2.78 16.14 -0.25
CA ALA A 71 3.56 17.00 -1.14
C ALA A 71 3.22 16.74 -2.63
N VAL A 72 2.89 15.50 -2.96
CA VAL A 72 2.45 15.05 -4.28
C VAL A 72 1.19 14.23 -4.08
N TYR A 73 0.15 14.53 -4.84
CA TYR A 73 -1.11 13.78 -4.78
C TYR A 73 -0.89 12.30 -5.12
N ASP A 74 -1.34 11.42 -4.23
CA ASP A 74 -1.36 9.97 -4.43
C ASP A 74 -2.71 9.43 -3.94
N PRO A 75 -3.60 8.97 -4.85
CA PRO A 75 -4.94 8.50 -4.49
C PRO A 75 -4.94 7.15 -3.76
N THR A 76 -3.81 6.46 -3.71
CA THR A 76 -3.70 5.15 -3.03
C THR A 76 -3.39 5.29 -1.53
N VAL A 77 -3.12 6.51 -1.06
CA VAL A 77 -2.78 6.79 0.33
C VAL A 77 -4.04 7.00 1.15
N GLN A 78 -4.17 6.20 2.21
CA GLN A 78 -5.14 6.40 3.27
C GLN A 78 -4.41 6.81 4.55
N PHE A 79 -5.02 7.69 5.33
CA PHE A 79 -4.53 8.09 6.64
C PHE A 79 -5.38 7.46 7.73
N GLU A 80 -4.71 7.02 8.78
CA GLU A 80 -5.33 6.51 10.00
C GLU A 80 -5.04 7.49 11.14
N PHE A 81 -6.02 7.70 12.00
CA PHE A 81 -5.90 8.59 13.15
C PHE A 81 -6.13 7.82 14.43
N TRP A 82 -5.26 8.07 15.39
CA TRP A 82 -5.28 7.45 16.70
C TRP A 82 -5.28 8.52 17.77
N PHE A 83 -6.04 8.30 18.84
CA PHE A 83 -6.02 9.16 20.02
C PHE A 83 -5.86 8.32 21.28
N SER A 84 -5.32 8.95 22.32
CA SER A 84 -5.22 8.39 23.66
C SER A 84 -5.48 9.50 24.67
N GLU A 85 -6.23 9.18 25.71
CA GLU A 85 -6.45 10.09 26.85
C GLU A 85 -5.17 10.30 27.66
N LYS A 86 -4.28 9.30 27.65
CA LYS A 86 -2.98 9.35 28.33
C LYS A 86 -1.89 9.71 27.33
N ARG A 87 -1.00 10.62 27.71
CA ARG A 87 0.13 11.04 26.88
C ARG A 87 0.97 9.84 26.46
N ILE A 88 1.15 9.69 25.15
CA ILE A 88 2.03 8.67 24.56
C ILE A 88 3.47 9.17 24.62
N THR A 89 4.36 8.37 25.20
CA THR A 89 5.79 8.69 25.35
C THR A 89 6.68 7.83 24.46
N ASP A 90 6.19 6.65 24.05
CA ASP A 90 6.80 5.80 23.03
C ASP A 90 5.78 5.54 21.92
N ILE A 91 6.13 5.84 20.68
CA ILE A 91 5.26 5.66 19.50
C ILE A 91 4.82 4.20 19.32
N ARG A 92 5.61 3.22 19.78
CA ARG A 92 5.23 1.80 19.74
C ARG A 92 3.99 1.48 20.59
N GLN A 93 3.65 2.34 21.56
CA GLN A 93 2.43 2.20 22.34
C GLN A 93 1.19 2.43 21.49
N VAL A 94 1.27 3.20 20.40
CA VAL A 94 0.17 3.39 19.46
C VAL A 94 -0.27 2.04 18.87
N GLU A 95 0.68 1.18 18.50
CA GLU A 95 0.39 -0.14 17.91
C GLU A 95 -0.35 -1.09 18.85
N THR A 96 -0.31 -0.84 20.16
CA THR A 96 -0.86 -1.74 21.19
C THR A 96 -2.04 -1.15 21.96
N THR A 97 -2.13 0.18 22.09
CA THR A 97 -3.11 0.86 22.95
C THR A 97 -4.04 1.81 22.21
N ALA A 98 -3.69 2.26 21.00
CA ALA A 98 -4.56 3.14 20.24
C ALA A 98 -5.85 2.40 19.84
N ARG A 99 -6.98 3.10 19.98
CA ARG A 99 -8.27 2.62 19.49
C ARG A 99 -8.54 3.22 18.12
N TYR A 100 -9.04 2.39 17.22
CA TYR A 100 -9.53 2.83 15.91
C TYR A 100 -10.76 3.72 16.11
N LEU A 101 -10.83 4.82 15.36
CA LEU A 101 -11.98 5.74 15.32
C LEU A 101 -12.98 5.30 14.26
#